data_AF-A0A7V9L417-F1
#
_entry.id   AF-A0A7V9L417-F1
#
_cell.length_a   1.000
_cell.length_b   1.000
_cell.length_c   1.000
_cell.angle_alpha   90.00
_cell.angle_beta   90.00
_cell.angle_gamma   90.00
#
_symmetry.space_group_name_H-M   'P 1'
#
loop_
_entity.id
_entity.type
_entity.pdbx_description
1 polymer ?
#
loop_
_entity_poly.entity_id
_entity_poly.type
_entity_poly.pdbx_seq_one_letter_code
_entity_poly.pdbx_strand_id
1 'polypeptide(L)'
;MPADPRDDFAVLEGAEHMLFGLDDPYAVIRREVTTYLRQTTPDTAVQRIVVYGDPKWLTLTRRDGDAMPVTGFGLCMQARVTSVIGYASEQAAATVTLLCCRWDQPGRELVRAYVDFGTDAEPGFSDEAFQHRLFAFRHEVAPDDDLG
;
A
#
# COMPACT_ATOMS: atom_id res chain seq x y z
N MET A 1 13.46 2.81 7.73
CA MET A 1 13.12 4.05 8.46
C MET A 1 12.04 3.64 9.44
N PRO A 2 12.09 3.98 10.73
CA PRO A 2 11.02 3.66 11.66
C PRO A 2 9.73 4.40 11.28
N ALA A 3 8.56 3.85 11.63
CA ALA A 3 7.29 4.57 11.60
C ALA A 3 7.41 5.96 12.24
N ASP A 4 6.89 7.00 11.57
CA ASP A 4 6.96 8.37 12.08
C ASP A 4 5.87 8.54 13.16
N PRO A 5 6.20 9.00 14.38
CA PRO A 5 5.24 9.09 15.48
C PRO A 5 4.13 10.12 15.24
N ARG A 6 4.24 10.94 14.19
CA ARG A 6 3.18 11.88 13.78
C ARG A 6 2.09 11.19 12.99
N ASP A 7 2.39 10.05 12.37
CA ASP A 7 1.41 9.28 11.61
C ASP A 7 0.46 8.54 12.54
N ASP A 8 -0.75 8.33 12.04
CA ASP A 8 -1.81 7.63 12.73
C ASP A 8 -2.30 6.48 11.85
N PHE A 9 -1.89 5.28 12.22
CA PHE A 9 -2.26 4.02 11.58
C PHE A 9 -3.14 3.17 12.50
N ALA A 10 -3.80 3.78 13.50
CA ALA A 10 -4.54 3.06 14.53
C ALA A 10 -5.63 2.13 13.97
N VAL A 11 -6.18 2.42 12.78
CA VAL A 11 -7.16 1.53 12.11
C VAL A 11 -6.59 0.16 11.71
N LEU A 12 -5.26 0.00 11.74
CA LEU A 12 -4.59 -1.26 11.47
C LEU A 12 -4.26 -2.05 12.74
N GLU A 13 -4.51 -1.48 13.93
CA GLU A 13 -4.31 -2.18 15.20
C GLU A 13 -5.21 -3.42 15.27
N GLY A 14 -4.62 -4.56 15.65
CA GLY A 14 -5.29 -5.87 15.67
C GLY A 14 -5.31 -6.61 14.33
N ALA A 15 -4.93 -5.95 13.22
CA ALA A 15 -4.82 -6.54 11.89
C ALA A 15 -3.36 -6.80 11.46
N GLU A 16 -2.39 -6.74 12.38
CA GLU A 16 -0.96 -6.84 12.07
C GLU A 16 -0.59 -8.20 11.45
N HIS A 17 -1.31 -9.25 11.83
CA HIS A 17 -1.15 -10.59 11.25
C HIS A 17 -1.44 -10.63 9.74
N MET A 18 -2.26 -9.71 9.22
CA MET A 18 -2.58 -9.57 7.79
C MET A 18 -1.48 -8.87 6.98
N LEU A 19 -0.45 -8.35 7.65
CA LEU A 19 0.76 -7.82 7.01
C LEU A 19 1.82 -8.90 6.79
N PHE A 20 1.53 -10.15 7.18
CA PHE A 20 2.35 -11.35 6.93
C PHE A 20 3.83 -11.22 7.29
N GLY A 21 4.18 -10.39 8.29
CA GLY A 21 5.56 -10.18 8.71
C GLY A 21 6.34 -9.17 7.86
N LEU A 22 5.65 -8.28 7.13
CA LEU A 22 6.30 -7.18 6.43
C LEU A 22 7.04 -6.28 7.43
N ASP A 23 8.33 -6.06 7.15
CA ASP A 23 9.17 -5.17 7.94
C ASP A 23 8.71 -3.70 7.79
N ASP A 24 8.31 -3.10 8.92
CA ASP A 24 7.89 -1.70 9.06
C ASP A 24 6.95 -1.19 7.93
N PRO A 25 5.72 -1.73 7.85
CA PRO A 25 4.76 -1.41 6.78
C PRO A 25 4.41 0.08 6.74
N TYR A 26 4.38 0.72 7.92
CA TYR A 26 4.04 2.14 8.07
C TYR A 26 5.10 3.05 7.45
N ALA A 27 6.38 2.71 7.64
CA ALA A 27 7.46 3.43 7.00
C ALA A 27 7.49 3.23 5.49
N VAL A 28 7.12 2.05 4.99
CA VAL A 28 6.95 1.80 3.55
C VAL A 28 5.86 2.72 3.00
N ILE A 29 4.68 2.73 3.62
CA ILE A 29 3.56 3.60 3.22
C ILE A 29 4.01 5.07 3.15
N ARG A 30 4.65 5.58 4.21
CA ARG A 30 5.14 6.96 4.25
C ARG A 30 6.14 7.24 3.15
N ARG A 31 7.10 6.33 2.90
CA ARG A 31 8.09 6.49 1.84
C ARG A 31 7.42 6.61 0.49
N GLU A 32 6.47 5.74 0.17
CA GLU A 32 5.81 5.74 -1.14
C GLU A 32 4.94 6.98 -1.34
N VAL A 33 4.18 7.40 -0.32
CA VAL A 33 3.42 8.67 -0.35
C VAL A 33 4.36 9.86 -0.57
N THR A 34 5.51 9.87 0.11
CA THR A 34 6.51 10.94 -0.06
C THR A 34 7.10 10.93 -1.47
N THR A 35 7.46 9.76 -1.99
CA THR A 35 7.99 9.60 -3.35
C THR A 35 7.00 10.08 -4.39
N TYR A 36 5.73 9.66 -4.29
CA TYR A 36 4.67 10.08 -5.20
C TYR A 36 4.53 11.61 -5.23
N LEU A 37 4.39 12.25 -4.08
CA LEU A 37 4.25 13.71 -4.00
C LEU A 37 5.47 14.45 -4.57
N ARG A 38 6.67 13.89 -4.39
CA ARG A 38 7.91 14.47 -4.92
C ARG A 38 8.06 14.32 -6.43
N GLN A 39 7.37 13.37 -7.08
CA GLN A 39 7.35 13.28 -8.55
C GLN A 39 6.65 14.49 -9.17
N THR A 40 5.61 15.01 -8.51
CA THR A 40 4.89 16.21 -8.97
C THR A 40 5.50 17.50 -8.44
N THR A 41 5.96 17.50 -7.18
CA THR A 41 6.56 18.68 -6.54
C THR A 41 7.75 18.26 -5.66
N PRO A 42 9.00 18.34 -6.17
CA PRO A 42 10.19 17.77 -5.54
C PRO A 42 10.46 18.23 -4.09
N ASP A 43 10.11 19.47 -3.76
CA ASP A 43 10.34 20.06 -2.44
C ASP A 43 9.27 19.67 -1.40
N THR A 44 8.33 18.79 -1.76
CA THR A 44 7.26 18.38 -0.86
C THR A 44 7.80 17.55 0.30
N ALA A 45 7.39 17.93 1.51
CA ALA A 45 7.63 17.19 2.74
C ALA A 45 6.30 16.68 3.31
N VAL A 46 6.19 15.35 3.51
CA VAL A 46 5.04 14.78 4.21
C VAL A 46 5.20 15.01 5.70
N GLN A 47 4.30 15.77 6.30
CA GLN A 47 4.29 15.99 7.75
C GLN A 47 3.56 14.87 8.47
N ARG A 48 2.39 14.47 7.97
CA ARG A 48 1.50 13.53 8.66
C ARG A 48 0.65 12.72 7.69
N ILE A 49 0.43 11.45 8.01
CA ILE A 49 -0.51 10.54 7.36
C ILE A 49 -1.46 10.03 8.45
N VAL A 50 -2.77 10.20 8.25
CA VAL A 50 -3.80 9.65 9.14
C VAL A 50 -4.68 8.72 8.33
N VAL A 51 -4.68 7.44 8.64
CA VAL A 51 -5.54 6.45 7.99
C VAL A 51 -6.88 6.39 8.72
N TYR A 52 -7.97 6.26 7.96
CA TYR A 52 -9.33 6.22 8.48
C TYR A 52 -10.21 5.26 7.69
N GLY A 53 -11.37 4.92 8.27
CA GLY A 53 -12.30 3.96 7.69
C GLY A 53 -11.81 2.52 7.79
N ASP A 54 -12.59 1.61 7.22
CA ASP A 54 -12.26 0.18 7.24
C ASP A 54 -11.29 -0.16 6.10
N PRO A 55 -10.08 -0.67 6.40
CA PRO A 55 -9.15 -1.09 5.36
C PRO A 55 -9.70 -2.29 4.58
N LYS A 56 -9.37 -2.34 3.29
CA LYS A 56 -9.65 -3.48 2.42
C LYS A 56 -8.42 -4.36 2.30
N TRP A 57 -8.65 -5.66 2.32
CA TRP A 57 -7.59 -6.66 2.26
C TRP A 57 -7.85 -7.64 1.12
N LEU A 58 -6.79 -8.05 0.47
CA LEU A 58 -6.81 -9.15 -0.50
C LEU A 58 -5.60 -10.04 -0.25
N THR A 59 -5.80 -11.35 -0.37
CA THR A 59 -4.71 -12.34 -0.27
C THR A 59 -4.66 -13.15 -1.55
N LEU A 60 -3.47 -13.32 -2.09
CA LEU A 60 -3.18 -14.21 -3.19
C LEU A 60 -2.58 -15.48 -2.62
N THR A 61 -3.14 -16.61 -3.04
CA THR A 61 -2.60 -17.92 -2.70
C THR A 61 -2.30 -18.69 -3.97
N ARG A 62 -1.35 -19.61 -3.88
CA ARG A 62 -1.07 -20.62 -4.91
C ARG A 62 -1.30 -21.99 -4.31
N ARG A 63 -1.89 -22.90 -5.07
CA ARG A 63 -1.99 -24.30 -4.65
C ARG A 63 -0.64 -24.98 -4.85
N ASP A 64 -0.15 -25.65 -3.81
CA ASP A 64 1.08 -26.43 -3.84
C ASP A 64 0.84 -27.77 -3.13
N GLY A 65 0.47 -28.80 -3.91
CA GLY A 65 -0.02 -30.07 -3.37
C GLY A 65 -1.27 -29.89 -2.52
N ASP A 66 -1.16 -30.27 -1.24
CA ASP A 66 -2.20 -30.12 -0.21
C ASP A 66 -2.11 -28.78 0.55
N ALA A 67 -1.06 -27.98 0.30
CA ALA A 67 -0.87 -26.68 0.92
C ALA A 67 -1.42 -25.55 0.02
N MET A 68 -1.78 -24.44 0.67
CA MET A 68 -2.21 -23.22 0.00
C MET A 68 -1.49 -22.00 0.60
N PRO A 69 -0.17 -21.88 0.40
CA PRO A 69 0.58 -20.74 0.93
C PRO A 69 0.10 -19.41 0.33
N VAL A 70 0.21 -18.37 1.15
CA VAL A 70 0.01 -16.98 0.71
C VAL A 70 1.24 -16.56 -0.10
N THR A 71 1.03 -16.26 -1.38
CA THR A 71 2.07 -15.82 -2.32
C THR A 71 2.10 -14.31 -2.47
N GLY A 72 1.07 -13.61 -2.00
CA GLY A 72 1.01 -12.17 -1.99
C GLY A 72 -0.21 -11.67 -1.23
N PHE A 73 -0.23 -10.38 -0.95
CA PHE A 73 -1.36 -9.72 -0.31
C PHE A 73 -1.44 -8.25 -0.73
N GLY A 74 -2.59 -7.66 -0.52
CA GLY A 74 -2.84 -6.25 -0.73
C GLY A 74 -3.54 -5.65 0.48
N LEU A 75 -3.28 -4.38 0.71
CA LEU A 75 -3.94 -3.51 1.68
C LEU A 75 -4.35 -2.22 0.95
N CYS A 76 -5.63 -1.85 0.99
CA CYS A 76 -6.12 -0.59 0.44
C CYS A 76 -6.82 0.20 1.53
N MET A 77 -6.50 1.48 1.66
CA MET A 77 -6.93 2.31 2.80
C MET A 77 -7.21 3.74 2.38
N GLN A 78 -8.13 4.39 3.08
CA GLN A 78 -8.34 5.83 2.97
C GLN A 78 -7.44 6.56 3.97
N ALA A 79 -6.85 7.67 3.54
CA ALA A 79 -5.93 8.45 4.35
C ALA A 79 -6.09 9.96 4.15
N ARG A 80 -5.76 10.75 5.17
CA ARG A 80 -5.52 12.19 5.04
C ARG A 80 -4.02 12.42 5.13
N VAL A 81 -3.46 13.02 4.09
CA VAL A 81 -2.03 13.36 4.04
C VAL A 81 -1.90 14.85 4.22
N THR A 82 -1.07 15.25 5.18
CA THR A 82 -0.66 16.64 5.39
C THR A 82 0.75 16.80 4.87
N SER A 83 0.93 17.68 3.90
CA SER A 83 2.21 17.97 3.26
C SER A 83 2.55 19.45 3.37
N VAL A 84 3.83 19.77 3.25
CA VAL A 84 4.31 21.15 3.16
C VAL A 84 5.10 21.34 1.87
N ILE A 85 4.82 22.45 1.20
CA ILE A 85 5.49 22.91 -0.01
C ILE A 85 5.95 24.35 0.25
N GLY A 86 7.26 24.54 0.45
CA GLY A 86 7.80 25.82 0.91
C GLY A 86 7.25 26.21 2.28
N TYR A 87 6.39 27.24 2.33
CA TYR A 87 5.72 27.71 3.55
C TYR A 87 4.24 27.33 3.64
N ALA A 88 3.67 26.74 2.59
CA ALA A 88 2.28 26.34 2.56
C ALA A 88 2.13 24.92 3.12
N SER A 89 1.16 24.74 4.03
CA SER A 89 0.71 23.44 4.49
C SER A 89 -0.59 23.09 3.79
N GLU A 90 -0.64 21.92 3.17
CA GLU A 90 -1.81 21.41 2.50
C GLU A 90 -2.25 20.08 3.12
N GLN A 91 -3.55 19.84 3.12
CA GLN A 91 -4.12 18.57 3.53
C GLN A 91 -5.02 18.05 2.43
N ALA A 92 -4.79 16.81 2.01
CA ALA A 92 -5.57 16.15 0.97
C ALA A 92 -6.04 14.78 1.43
N ALA A 93 -7.26 14.42 1.01
CA ALA A 93 -7.72 13.04 1.08
C ALA A 93 -7.00 12.21 0.02
N ALA A 94 -6.68 10.98 0.39
CA ALA A 94 -5.96 10.04 -0.44
C ALA A 94 -6.50 8.62 -0.26
N THR A 95 -6.32 7.80 -1.28
CA THR A 95 -6.37 6.35 -1.15
C THR A 95 -4.97 5.79 -1.34
N VAL A 96 -4.55 4.96 -0.39
CA VAL A 96 -3.25 4.30 -0.41
C VAL A 96 -3.47 2.81 -0.59
N THR A 97 -2.90 2.25 -1.65
CA THR A 97 -2.87 0.80 -1.88
C THR A 97 -1.44 0.31 -1.73
N LEU A 98 -1.19 -0.65 -0.84
CA LEU A 98 0.06 -1.38 -0.69
C LEU A 98 -0.13 -2.80 -1.20
N LEU A 99 0.72 -3.25 -2.12
CA LEU A 99 0.68 -4.58 -2.72
C LEU A 99 2.00 -5.28 -2.50
N CYS A 100 1.93 -6.54 -2.10
CA CYS A 100 3.06 -7.42 -1.87
C CYS A 100 2.90 -8.70 -2.69
N CYS A 101 3.95 -9.11 -3.39
CA CYS A 101 4.00 -10.35 -4.17
C CYS A 101 5.28 -11.14 -3.86
N ARG A 102 5.27 -12.43 -4.21
CA ARG A 102 6.35 -13.40 -3.95
C ARG A 102 6.68 -13.54 -2.46
N TRP A 103 5.64 -13.43 -1.64
CA TRP A 103 5.77 -13.50 -0.18
C TRP A 103 6.15 -14.90 0.31
N ASP A 104 5.89 -15.91 -0.51
CA ASP A 104 6.30 -17.30 -0.31
C ASP A 104 7.78 -17.56 -0.69
N GLN A 105 8.50 -16.55 -1.21
CA GLN A 105 9.87 -16.66 -1.69
C GLN A 105 10.80 -15.69 -0.94
N PRO A 106 11.34 -16.11 0.22
CA PRO A 106 12.23 -15.27 1.02
C PRO A 106 13.39 -14.66 0.21
N GLY A 107 13.60 -13.35 0.34
CA GLY A 107 14.61 -12.57 -0.38
C GLY A 107 14.25 -12.19 -1.82
N ARG A 108 13.03 -12.51 -2.27
CA ARG A 108 12.49 -12.14 -3.59
C ARG A 108 11.16 -11.38 -3.49
N GLU A 109 10.81 -10.95 -2.29
CA GLU A 109 9.58 -10.21 -1.99
C GLU A 109 9.56 -8.91 -2.79
N LEU A 110 8.40 -8.61 -3.35
CA LEU A 110 8.20 -7.40 -4.13
C LEU A 110 7.07 -6.60 -3.50
N VAL A 111 7.33 -5.31 -3.27
CA VAL A 111 6.37 -4.39 -2.67
C VAL A 111 6.18 -3.21 -3.61
N ARG A 112 4.92 -2.84 -3.84
CA ARG A 112 4.54 -1.66 -4.60
C ARG A 112 3.43 -0.93 -3.86
N ALA A 113 3.46 0.40 -3.88
CA ALA A 113 2.32 1.18 -3.44
C ALA A 113 1.79 2.11 -4.54
N TYR A 114 0.51 2.43 -4.42
CA TYR A 114 -0.23 3.39 -5.23
C TYR A 114 -0.84 4.42 -4.29
N VAL A 115 -0.89 5.67 -4.75
CA VAL A 115 -1.48 6.77 -3.99
C VAL A 115 -2.34 7.59 -4.95
N ASP A 116 -3.63 7.66 -4.66
CA ASP A 116 -4.60 8.44 -5.41
C ASP A 116 -5.02 9.64 -4.58
N PHE A 117 -4.92 10.85 -5.14
CA PHE A 117 -5.29 12.10 -4.47
C PHE A 117 -6.47 12.78 -5.17
N GLY A 118 -7.15 13.67 -4.44
CA GLY A 118 -8.17 14.55 -5.03
C GLY A 118 -9.35 13.77 -5.60
N THR A 119 -9.67 14.00 -6.88
CA THR A 119 -10.80 13.35 -7.56
C THR A 119 -10.62 11.85 -7.76
N ASP A 120 -9.38 11.36 -7.70
CA ASP A 120 -9.07 9.95 -7.93
C ASP A 120 -9.08 9.13 -6.63
N ALA A 121 -9.06 9.80 -5.47
CA ALA A 121 -9.01 9.13 -4.17
C ALA A 121 -10.21 8.18 -3.97
N GLU A 122 -11.43 8.66 -4.22
CA GLU A 122 -12.63 7.84 -4.01
C GLU A 122 -12.78 6.68 -5.02
N PRO A 123 -12.61 6.90 -6.34
CA PRO A 123 -12.55 5.80 -7.32
C PRO A 123 -11.47 4.75 -7.00
N GLY A 124 -10.31 5.20 -6.51
CA GLY A 124 -9.18 4.34 -6.13
C GLY A 124 -9.51 3.40 -4.96
N PHE A 125 -10.49 3.75 -4.12
CA PHE A 125 -10.94 2.92 -3.00
C PHE A 125 -12.02 1.91 -3.37
N SER A 126 -12.34 1.73 -4.65
CA SER A 126 -13.28 0.68 -5.09
C SER A 126 -12.66 -0.72 -5.05
N ASP A 127 -13.50 -1.76 -4.89
CA ASP A 127 -13.04 -3.15 -4.92
C ASP A 127 -12.46 -3.51 -6.30
N GLU A 128 -13.08 -2.99 -7.37
CA GLU A 128 -12.64 -3.18 -8.74
C GLU A 128 -11.24 -2.60 -8.97
N ALA A 129 -11.00 -1.34 -8.56
CA ALA A 129 -9.68 -0.72 -8.70
C ALA A 129 -8.61 -1.48 -7.90
N PHE A 130 -8.95 -1.91 -6.68
CA PHE A 130 -8.02 -2.64 -5.82
C PHE A 130 -7.66 -4.02 -6.39
N GLN A 131 -8.66 -4.79 -6.82
CA GLN A 131 -8.44 -6.10 -7.47
C GLN A 131 -7.64 -5.95 -8.75
N HIS A 132 -8.01 -4.97 -9.60
CA HIS A 132 -7.31 -4.72 -10.86
C HIS A 132 -5.82 -4.41 -10.63
N ARG A 133 -5.50 -3.54 -9.65
CA ARG A 133 -4.11 -3.24 -9.27
C ARG A 133 -3.34 -4.47 -8.81
N LEU A 134 -3.95 -5.30 -7.96
CA LEU A 134 -3.32 -6.52 -7.45
C LEU A 134 -3.04 -7.52 -8.57
N PHE A 135 -3.99 -7.75 -9.47
CA PHE A 135 -3.80 -8.68 -10.59
C PHE A 135 -2.81 -8.16 -11.62
N ALA A 136 -2.86 -6.86 -11.95
CA ALA A 136 -1.88 -6.24 -12.84
C ALA A 136 -0.46 -6.35 -12.26
N PHE A 137 -0.29 -6.01 -10.97
CA PHE A 137 1.00 -6.14 -10.30
C PHE A 137 1.52 -7.58 -10.30
N ARG A 138 0.65 -8.55 -9.97
CA ARG A 138 0.99 -9.97 -10.03
C ARG A 138 1.47 -10.38 -11.43
N HIS A 139 0.73 -10.02 -12.48
CA HIS A 139 1.06 -10.40 -13.85
C HIS A 139 2.38 -9.77 -14.32
N GLU A 140 2.65 -8.51 -13.96
CA GLU A 140 3.93 -7.85 -14.27
C GLU A 140 5.13 -8.56 -13.63
N VAL A 141 4.98 -9.02 -12.39
CA VAL A 141 6.11 -9.56 -11.61
C VAL A 141 6.20 -11.08 -11.64
N ALA A 142 5.17 -11.78 -12.10
CA ALA A 142 5.15 -13.23 -12.19
C ALA A 142 4.39 -13.70 -13.45
N PRO A 143 4.83 -13.28 -14.65
CA PRO A 143 4.15 -13.62 -15.90
C PRO A 143 4.13 -15.14 -16.17
N ASP A 144 5.08 -15.88 -15.60
CA ASP A 144 5.22 -17.32 -15.80
C ASP A 144 4.38 -18.17 -14.81
N ASP A 145 3.79 -17.56 -13.77
CA ASP A 145 2.95 -18.25 -12.77
C ASP A 145 1.50 -18.44 -13.26
N ASP A 146 1.15 -17.97 -14.47
CA ASP A 146 -0.18 -18.09 -15.10
C ASP A 146 -0.34 -19.39 -15.94
N LEU A 147 0.66 -20.29 -15.94
CA LEU A 147 0.64 -21.57 -16.68
C LEU A 147 0.35 -22.81 -15.81
N GLY A 148 -0.20 -22.63 -14.60
CA GLY A 148 -0.53 -23.71 -13.66
C GLY A 148 -2.02 -24.07 -13.63
#